data_AF-A0A8T4J546-F1
#
_entry.id   AF-A0A8T4J546-F1
#
_cell.length_a   1.000
_cell.length_b   1.000
_cell.length_c   1.000
_cell.angle_alpha   90.00
_cell.angle_beta   90.00
_cell.angle_gamma   90.00
#
_symmetry.space_group_name_H-M   'P 1'
#
loop_
_entity.id
_entity.type
_entity.pdbx_description
1 polymer ?
#
loop_
_entity_poly.entity_id
_entity_poly.type
_entity_poly.pdbx_seq_one_letter_code
_entity_poly.pdbx_strand_id
1 'polypeptide(L)'
;MVTVFVNPLQFGPGEDLDRYPRTLEADLTVAEKAGADLVLAPSAEEAYPGGEPQVRLSAGPMGGRLEGASRPGHFDGMLTVVAKLLHLTAPDVSFFGQKDAQQLALIRRMVRDLNFPVEIVGVPTVREADGLALSSRNRYLSPAERTTALALSRALFAAREAANPDPATDPDPDPGA
;
A
#
# COMPACT_ATOMS: atom_id res chain seq x y z
N MET A 1 -1.55 2.78 -17.94
CA MET A 1 -2.72 3.38 -17.26
C MET A 1 -2.48 3.50 -15.76
N VAL A 2 -2.96 4.57 -15.14
CA VAL A 2 -2.93 4.81 -13.68
C VAL A 2 -4.35 4.98 -13.16
N THR A 3 -4.67 4.44 -11.98
CA THR A 3 -5.96 4.66 -11.31
C THR A 3 -5.80 5.64 -10.16
N VAL A 4 -6.64 6.69 -10.08
CA VAL A 4 -6.64 7.68 -9.00
C VAL A 4 -8.03 7.72 -8.37
N PHE A 5 -8.18 7.07 -7.21
CA PHE A 5 -9.46 7.05 -6.51
C PHE A 5 -9.26 6.97 -5.00
N VAL A 6 -9.81 7.94 -4.27
CA VAL A 6 -9.87 7.89 -2.80
C VAL A 6 -11.06 7.04 -2.41
N ASN A 7 -10.81 5.74 -2.25
CA ASN A 7 -11.83 4.76 -1.94
C ASN A 7 -12.40 4.95 -0.51
N PRO A 8 -13.66 5.36 -0.32
CA PRO A 8 -14.24 5.51 1.03
C PRO A 8 -14.29 4.20 1.82
N LEU A 9 -14.39 3.04 1.17
CA LEU A 9 -14.62 1.76 1.85
C LEU A 9 -13.45 1.29 2.71
N GLN A 10 -12.25 1.82 2.47
CA GLN A 10 -11.05 1.48 3.22
C GLN A 10 -10.74 2.47 4.33
N PHE A 11 -11.67 3.39 4.64
CA PHE A 11 -11.54 4.33 5.76
C PHE A 11 -12.54 3.99 6.86
N GLY A 12 -12.05 3.87 8.09
CA GLY A 12 -12.89 3.69 9.28
C GLY A 12 -13.51 5.01 9.76
N PRO A 13 -14.52 4.95 10.66
CA PRO A 13 -15.06 6.14 11.30
C PRO A 13 -13.96 6.96 12.01
N GLY A 14 -13.88 8.26 11.72
CA GLY A 14 -12.87 9.15 12.30
C GLY A 14 -11.47 9.05 11.68
N GLU A 15 -11.27 8.20 10.66
CA GLU A 15 -10.05 8.22 9.85
C GLU A 15 -10.01 9.46 8.92
N ASP A 16 -8.93 9.61 8.18
CA ASP A 16 -8.60 10.83 7.45
C ASP A 16 -9.30 11.01 6.10
N LEU A 17 -10.46 10.38 5.85
CA LEU A 17 -11.14 10.43 4.54
C LEU A 17 -11.45 11.85 4.07
N ASP A 18 -12.01 12.68 4.94
CA ASP A 18 -12.40 14.06 4.61
C ASP A 18 -11.18 14.95 4.37
N ARG A 19 -10.08 14.65 5.09
CA ARG A 19 -8.82 15.40 5.01
C ARG A 19 -7.83 14.81 4.00
N TYR A 20 -8.16 13.67 3.38
CA TYR A 20 -7.26 12.99 2.48
C TYR A 20 -6.96 13.90 1.28
N PRO A 21 -5.69 14.09 0.90
CA PRO A 21 -5.34 15.01 -0.16
C PRO A 21 -5.93 14.57 -1.49
N ARG A 22 -6.58 15.50 -2.19
CA ARG A 22 -7.10 15.31 -3.54
C ARG A 22 -6.45 16.35 -4.45
N THR A 23 -5.52 15.91 -5.28
CA THR A 23 -4.69 16.79 -6.12
C THR A 23 -4.66 16.32 -7.57
N LEU A 24 -5.83 15.99 -8.14
CA LEU A 24 -5.94 15.31 -9.43
C LEU A 24 -5.15 16.02 -10.55
N GLU A 25 -5.21 17.35 -10.67
CA GLU A 25 -4.44 18.10 -11.67
C GLU A 25 -2.92 17.89 -11.56
N ALA A 26 -2.39 17.87 -10.33
CA ALA A 26 -0.98 17.60 -10.08
C ALA A 26 -0.65 16.12 -10.36
N ASP A 27 -1.56 15.21 -9.98
CA ASP A 27 -1.41 13.77 -10.20
C ASP A 27 -1.38 13.44 -11.71
N LEU A 28 -2.22 14.11 -12.52
CA LEU A 28 -2.22 14.02 -13.98
C LEU A 28 -0.88 14.46 -14.58
N THR A 29 -0.34 15.59 -14.12
CA THR A 29 0.97 16.09 -14.58
C THR A 29 2.09 15.08 -14.28
N VAL A 30 2.05 14.43 -13.11
CA VAL A 30 3.04 13.41 -12.73
C VAL A 30 2.87 12.15 -13.57
N ALA A 31 1.64 11.69 -13.76
CA ALA A 31 1.33 10.50 -14.55
C ALA A 31 1.75 10.67 -16.02
N GLU A 32 1.46 11.82 -16.63
CA GLU A 32 1.88 12.14 -18.00
C GLU A 32 3.41 12.12 -18.13
N LYS A 33 4.13 12.79 -17.22
CA LYS A 33 5.61 12.80 -17.21
C LYS A 33 6.22 11.41 -16.99
N ALA A 34 5.51 10.53 -16.27
CA ALA A 34 5.91 9.14 -16.07
C ALA A 34 5.54 8.22 -17.26
N GLY A 35 4.90 8.77 -18.31
CA GLY A 35 4.54 8.04 -19.53
C GLY A 35 3.20 7.31 -19.46
N ALA A 36 2.27 7.73 -18.61
CA ALA A 36 0.94 7.13 -18.56
C ALA A 36 0.08 7.57 -19.76
N ASP A 37 -0.42 6.62 -20.55
CA ASP A 37 -1.33 6.90 -21.68
C ASP A 37 -2.77 7.23 -21.24
N LEU A 38 -3.15 6.81 -20.03
CA LEU A 38 -4.51 6.94 -19.50
C LEU A 38 -4.50 7.06 -17.98
N VAL A 39 -5.36 7.93 -17.45
CA VAL A 39 -5.68 8.01 -16.03
C VAL A 39 -7.18 7.75 -15.82
N LEU A 40 -7.49 6.73 -15.03
CA LEU A 40 -8.87 6.42 -14.62
C LEU A 40 -9.11 7.01 -13.22
N ALA A 41 -9.93 8.04 -13.14
CA ALA A 41 -10.20 8.78 -11.90
C ALA A 41 -11.70 8.95 -11.62
N PRO A 42 -12.41 7.86 -11.24
CA PRO A 42 -13.85 7.93 -10.99
C PRO A 42 -14.16 8.71 -9.70
N SER A 43 -15.32 9.35 -9.69
CA SER A 43 -15.97 9.82 -8.47
C SER A 43 -16.48 8.65 -7.62
N ALA A 44 -16.83 8.92 -6.36
CA ALA A 44 -17.39 7.91 -5.47
C ALA A 44 -18.74 7.36 -5.99
N GLU A 45 -19.56 8.21 -6.63
CA GLU A 45 -20.84 7.79 -7.22
C GLU A 45 -20.63 6.91 -8.46
N GLU A 46 -19.64 7.22 -9.30
CA GLU A 46 -19.30 6.36 -10.45
C GLU A 46 -18.71 5.01 -10.00
N ALA A 47 -17.88 5.02 -8.95
CA ALA A 47 -17.31 3.80 -8.38
C ALA A 47 -18.39 2.96 -7.67
N TYR A 48 -19.30 3.60 -6.95
CA TYR A 48 -20.32 2.98 -6.11
C TYR A 48 -21.69 3.65 -6.32
N PRO A 49 -22.39 3.33 -7.43
CA PRO A 49 -23.70 3.91 -7.71
C PRO A 49 -24.69 3.57 -6.59
N GLY A 50 -25.36 4.60 -6.06
CA GLY A 50 -26.27 4.43 -4.92
C GLY A 50 -25.57 4.24 -3.56
N GLY A 51 -24.27 4.53 -3.47
CA GLY A 51 -23.52 4.53 -2.22
C GLY A 51 -22.89 3.18 -1.86
N GLU A 52 -22.82 2.88 -0.58
CA GLU A 52 -22.10 1.72 -0.03
C GLU A 52 -22.55 0.38 -0.68
N PRO A 53 -21.64 -0.39 -1.31
CA PRO A 53 -22.02 -1.62 -2.00
C PRO A 53 -22.42 -2.70 -1.00
N GLN A 54 -23.53 -3.37 -1.29
CA GLN A 54 -24.08 -4.47 -0.50
C GLN A 54 -23.26 -5.77 -0.60
N VAL A 55 -22.51 -5.94 -1.70
CA VAL A 55 -21.63 -7.09 -1.94
C VAL A 55 -20.18 -6.62 -1.92
N ARG A 56 -19.35 -7.32 -1.13
CA ARG A 56 -17.94 -6.99 -0.91
C ARG A 56 -17.08 -8.24 -0.86
N LEU A 57 -15.79 -8.05 -1.04
CA LEU A 57 -14.80 -9.07 -0.74
C LEU A 57 -14.35 -8.97 0.71
N SER A 58 -14.13 -10.12 1.34
CA SER A 58 -13.50 -10.19 2.66
C SER A 58 -12.04 -10.60 2.52
N ALA A 59 -11.16 -9.93 3.25
CA ALA A 59 -9.75 -10.27 3.41
C ALA A 59 -9.54 -11.51 4.30
N GLY A 60 -10.62 -12.04 4.90
CA GLY A 60 -10.58 -13.23 5.73
C GLY A 60 -9.60 -13.12 6.91
N PRO A 61 -9.04 -14.25 7.39
CA PRO A 61 -8.14 -14.24 8.54
C PRO A 61 -6.86 -13.42 8.36
N MET A 62 -6.40 -13.21 7.11
CA MET A 62 -5.22 -12.38 6.81
C MET A 62 -5.50 -10.89 7.07
N GLY A 63 -6.75 -10.45 6.85
CA GLY A 63 -7.19 -9.09 7.12
C GLY A 63 -7.38 -8.78 8.60
N GLY A 64 -7.44 -9.79 9.48
CA GLY A 64 -7.60 -9.61 10.94
C GLY A 64 -6.28 -9.54 11.72
N ARG A 65 -5.13 -9.47 11.05
CA ARG A 65 -3.79 -9.48 11.66
C ARG A 65 -3.03 -8.19 11.32
N LEU A 66 -1.93 -7.91 12.03
CA LEU A 66 -1.02 -6.78 11.76
C LEU A 66 -1.80 -5.45 11.62
N GLU A 67 -1.68 -4.72 10.51
CA GLU A 67 -2.40 -3.45 10.30
C GLU A 67 -3.92 -3.64 10.37
N GLY A 68 -4.42 -4.77 9.88
CA GLY A 68 -5.85 -5.06 9.85
C GLY A 68 -6.46 -5.26 11.23
N ALA A 69 -5.65 -5.63 12.23
CA ALA A 69 -6.09 -5.65 13.62
C ALA A 69 -6.29 -4.22 14.17
N SER A 70 -5.50 -3.26 13.70
CA SER A 70 -5.63 -1.83 14.06
C SER A 70 -6.67 -1.08 13.23
N ARG A 71 -7.01 -1.60 12.04
CA ARG A 71 -7.94 -0.97 11.09
C ARG A 71 -9.00 -1.96 10.61
N PRO A 72 -9.97 -2.35 11.47
CA PRO A 72 -11.00 -3.32 11.10
C PRO A 72 -11.77 -2.89 9.84
N GLY A 73 -11.96 -3.83 8.90
CA GLY A 73 -12.65 -3.58 7.64
C GLY A 73 -11.83 -2.88 6.55
N HIS A 74 -10.66 -2.31 6.88
CA HIS A 74 -9.80 -1.61 5.92
C HIS A 74 -9.48 -2.46 4.69
N PHE A 75 -9.07 -3.71 4.91
CA PHE A 75 -8.67 -4.60 3.83
C PHE A 75 -9.84 -5.17 3.04
N ASP A 76 -11.03 -5.28 3.62
CA ASP A 76 -12.23 -5.68 2.88
C ASP A 76 -12.63 -4.59 1.87
N GLY A 77 -12.60 -3.33 2.32
CA GLY A 77 -12.79 -2.18 1.44
C GLY A 77 -11.72 -2.04 0.37
N MET A 78 -10.45 -2.28 0.73
CA MET A 78 -9.33 -2.28 -0.22
C MET A 78 -9.45 -3.39 -1.27
N LEU A 79 -9.69 -4.65 -0.88
CA LEU A 79 -9.83 -5.75 -1.84
C LEU A 79 -11.05 -5.56 -2.75
N THR A 80 -12.15 -5.05 -2.21
CA THR A 80 -13.37 -4.76 -2.99
C THR A 80 -13.08 -3.77 -4.12
N VAL A 81 -12.38 -2.66 -3.83
CA VAL A 81 -12.06 -1.67 -4.87
C VAL A 81 -11.02 -2.19 -5.86
N VAL A 82 -10.00 -2.92 -5.39
CA VAL A 82 -8.97 -3.49 -6.27
C VAL A 82 -9.58 -4.52 -7.22
N ALA A 83 -10.43 -5.42 -6.74
CA ALA A 83 -11.13 -6.38 -7.59
C ALA A 83 -12.01 -5.70 -8.63
N LYS A 84 -12.77 -4.67 -8.23
CA LYS A 84 -13.60 -3.89 -9.16
C LYS A 84 -12.74 -3.23 -10.24
N LEU A 85 -11.62 -2.61 -9.88
CA LEU A 85 -10.71 -1.97 -10.83
C LEU A 85 -10.06 -2.99 -11.77
N LEU A 86 -9.59 -4.13 -11.26
CA LEU A 86 -9.04 -5.21 -12.10
C LEU A 86 -10.07 -5.75 -13.08
N HIS A 87 -11.35 -5.85 -12.68
CA HIS A 87 -12.42 -6.27 -13.56
C HIS A 87 -12.74 -5.24 -14.66
N LEU A 88 -12.79 -3.94 -14.30
CA LEU A 88 -13.07 -2.87 -15.24
C LEU A 88 -11.93 -2.63 -16.23
N THR A 89 -10.69 -2.84 -15.78
CA THR A 89 -9.49 -2.50 -16.57
C THR A 89 -8.86 -3.70 -17.28
N ALA A 90 -9.16 -4.92 -16.83
CA ALA A 90 -8.65 -6.17 -17.35
C ALA A 90 -7.15 -6.14 -17.75
N PRO A 91 -6.24 -5.71 -16.85
CA PRO A 91 -4.83 -5.57 -17.19
C PRO A 91 -4.13 -6.93 -17.21
N ASP A 92 -3.12 -7.10 -18.06
CA ASP A 92 -2.24 -8.27 -18.00
C ASP A 92 -1.33 -8.24 -16.76
N VAL A 93 -0.87 -7.05 -16.37
CA VAL A 93 0.05 -6.82 -15.25
C VAL A 93 -0.40 -5.62 -14.43
N SER A 94 -0.34 -5.73 -13.10
CA SER A 94 -0.66 -4.65 -12.16
C SER A 94 0.41 -4.49 -11.09
N PHE A 95 0.79 -3.23 -10.82
CA PHE A 95 1.93 -2.86 -9.99
C PHE A 95 1.48 -2.28 -8.65
N PHE A 96 2.03 -2.79 -7.55
CA PHE A 96 1.73 -2.33 -6.20
C PHE A 96 3.01 -2.15 -5.37
N GLY A 97 3.08 -1.08 -4.57
CA GLY A 97 4.25 -0.78 -3.76
C GLY A 97 4.46 -1.76 -2.60
N GLN A 98 5.70 -2.19 -2.36
CA GLN A 98 6.10 -3.05 -1.25
C GLN A 98 6.01 -2.37 0.12
N LYS A 99 5.90 -1.02 0.16
CA LYS A 99 5.70 -0.25 1.39
C LYS A 99 4.50 -0.77 2.17
N ASP A 100 3.40 -1.07 1.48
CA ASP A 100 2.17 -1.58 2.07
C ASP A 100 2.16 -3.12 1.93
N ALA A 101 3.10 -3.78 2.61
CA ALA A 101 3.42 -5.20 2.42
C ALA A 101 2.21 -6.14 2.67
N GLN A 102 1.39 -5.85 3.68
CA GLN A 102 0.19 -6.65 3.96
C GLN A 102 -0.87 -6.51 2.86
N GLN A 103 -1.06 -5.28 2.33
CA GLN A 103 -1.93 -5.04 1.18
C GLN A 103 -1.48 -5.85 -0.04
N LEU A 104 -0.19 -5.80 -0.39
CA LEU A 104 0.37 -6.56 -1.51
C LEU A 104 0.16 -8.08 -1.33
N ALA A 105 0.38 -8.60 -0.12
CA ALA A 105 0.16 -10.02 0.19
C ALA A 105 -1.32 -10.42 0.03
N LEU A 106 -2.25 -9.57 0.48
CA LEU A 106 -3.69 -9.77 0.35
C LEU A 106 -4.16 -9.72 -1.11
N ILE A 107 -3.66 -8.77 -1.91
CA ILE A 107 -4.02 -8.66 -3.33
C ILE A 107 -3.53 -9.90 -4.10
N ARG A 108 -2.29 -10.34 -3.86
CA ARG A 108 -1.77 -11.59 -4.44
C ARG A 108 -2.60 -12.80 -4.04
N ARG A 109 -3.05 -12.85 -2.78
CA ARG A 109 -3.93 -13.92 -2.28
C ARG A 109 -5.27 -13.90 -3.00
N MET A 110 -5.90 -12.73 -3.11
CA MET A 110 -7.18 -12.56 -3.81
C MET A 110 -7.10 -12.97 -5.28
N VAL A 111 -6.08 -12.49 -6.00
CA VAL A 111 -5.90 -12.81 -7.43
C VAL A 111 -5.77 -14.31 -7.65
N ARG A 112 -4.97 -14.99 -6.83
CA ARG A 112 -4.81 -16.45 -6.90
C ARG A 112 -6.11 -17.17 -6.55
N ASP A 113 -6.71 -16.86 -5.42
CA ASP A 113 -7.86 -17.63 -4.90
C ASP A 113 -9.13 -17.43 -5.74
N LEU A 114 -9.27 -16.28 -6.40
CA LEU A 114 -10.41 -15.95 -7.27
C LEU A 114 -10.09 -16.08 -8.76
N ASN A 115 -8.91 -16.61 -9.12
CA ASN A 115 -8.48 -16.87 -10.50
C ASN A 115 -8.51 -15.63 -11.41
N PHE A 116 -8.10 -14.47 -10.91
CA PHE A 116 -7.96 -13.29 -11.77
C PHE A 116 -6.82 -13.51 -12.77
N PRO A 117 -7.03 -13.25 -14.08
CA PRO A 117 -6.01 -13.43 -15.11
C PRO A 117 -5.07 -12.21 -15.17
N VAL A 118 -4.39 -11.90 -14.07
CA VAL A 118 -3.48 -10.75 -13.95
C VAL A 118 -2.23 -11.11 -13.15
N GLU A 119 -1.08 -10.62 -13.59
CA GLU A 119 0.17 -10.68 -12.83
C GLU A 119 0.26 -9.53 -11.82
N ILE A 120 0.60 -9.84 -10.56
CA ILE A 120 0.77 -8.83 -9.49
C ILE A 120 2.25 -8.62 -9.16
N VAL A 121 2.79 -7.50 -9.64
CA VAL A 121 4.18 -7.10 -9.48
C VAL A 121 4.35 -6.19 -8.26
N GLY A 122 5.25 -6.56 -7.36
CA GLY A 122 5.61 -5.75 -6.20
C GLY A 122 6.76 -4.80 -6.52
N VAL A 123 6.56 -3.50 -6.34
CA VAL A 123 7.57 -2.47 -6.63
C VAL A 123 8.31 -2.06 -5.34
N PRO A 124 9.66 -2.02 -5.31
CA PRO A 124 10.42 -1.63 -4.13
C PRO A 124 9.97 -0.32 -3.50
N THR A 125 10.03 -0.25 -2.17
CA THR A 125 9.72 0.98 -1.43
C THR A 125 10.70 2.09 -1.79
N VAL A 126 10.20 3.12 -2.47
CA VAL A 126 10.97 4.34 -2.73
C VAL A 126 11.07 5.17 -1.45
N ARG A 127 12.26 5.72 -1.22
CA ARG A 127 12.58 6.49 -0.01
C ARG A 127 13.15 7.85 -0.39
N GLU A 128 12.95 8.83 0.48
CA GLU A 128 13.69 10.08 0.47
C GLU A 128 15.19 9.81 0.72
N ALA A 129 16.05 10.79 0.41
CA ALA A 129 17.50 10.64 0.52
C ALA A 129 17.97 10.30 1.94
N ASP A 130 17.20 10.67 2.96
CA ASP A 130 17.48 10.37 4.37
C ASP A 130 16.85 9.05 4.87
N GLY A 131 16.23 8.29 3.97
CA GLY A 131 15.73 6.94 4.23
C GLY A 131 14.24 6.87 4.61
N LEU A 132 13.53 7.99 4.75
CA LEU A 132 12.08 7.94 5.01
C LEU A 132 11.33 7.36 3.81
N ALA A 133 10.42 6.42 4.04
CA ALA A 133 9.57 5.90 2.96
C ALA A 133 8.63 7.00 2.44
N LEU A 134 8.55 7.16 1.10
CA LEU A 134 7.65 8.13 0.50
C LEU A 134 6.20 7.75 0.80
N SER A 135 5.42 8.73 1.24
CA SER A 135 4.02 8.57 1.59
C SER A 135 3.29 9.91 1.43
N SER A 136 2.08 9.90 0.86
CA SER A 136 1.23 11.09 0.79
C SER A 136 0.97 11.70 2.16
N ARG A 137 0.95 10.87 3.21
CA ARG A 137 0.75 11.25 4.62
C ARG A 137 1.95 11.96 5.26
N ASN A 138 3.15 11.92 4.65
CA ASN A 138 4.30 12.67 5.18
C ASN A 138 4.02 14.18 5.23
N ARG A 139 3.08 14.68 4.42
CA ARG A 139 2.66 16.11 4.44
C ARG A 139 2.01 16.56 5.75
N TYR A 140 1.56 15.63 6.58
CA TYR A 140 0.96 15.94 7.88
C TYR A 140 2.01 16.13 8.98
N LEU A 141 3.26 15.73 8.73
CA LEU A 141 4.32 15.82 9.71
C LEU A 141 4.81 17.27 9.80
N SER A 142 4.84 17.81 11.01
CA SER A 142 5.65 18.99 11.33
C SER A 142 7.15 18.69 11.13
N PRO A 143 8.02 19.71 11.04
CA PRO A 143 9.46 19.50 10.93
C PRO A 143 10.06 18.62 12.05
N ALA A 144 9.53 18.76 13.28
CA ALA A 144 9.94 17.95 14.42
C ALA A 144 9.51 16.49 14.27
N GLU A 145 8.23 16.25 13.94
CA GLU A 145 7.70 14.90 13.72
C GLU A 145 8.40 14.20 12.55
N ARG A 146 8.75 14.96 11.50
CA ARG A 146 9.50 14.46 10.34
C ARG A 146 10.91 13.97 10.71
N THR A 147 11.56 14.63 11.66
CA THR A 147 12.85 14.16 12.20
C THR A 147 12.65 12.86 12.99
N THR A 148 11.62 12.80 13.83
CA THR A 148 11.28 11.61 14.63
C THR A 148 10.92 10.41 13.74
N ALA A 149 10.20 10.63 12.63
CA ALA A 149 9.78 9.57 11.70
C ALA A 149 10.95 8.76 11.12
N LEU A 150 12.16 9.34 11.06
CA LEU A 150 13.36 8.64 10.59
C LEU A 150 13.76 7.48 11.50
N ALA A 151 13.41 7.52 12.79
CA ALA A 151 13.72 6.46 13.74
C ALA A 151 13.15 5.10 13.28
N LEU A 152 11.95 5.09 12.68
CA LEU A 152 11.34 3.87 12.15
C LEU A 152 12.18 3.26 11.02
N SER A 153 12.60 4.07 10.06
CA SER A 153 13.42 3.60 8.94
C SER A 153 14.77 3.05 9.41
N ARG A 154 15.41 3.73 10.36
CA ARG A 154 16.69 3.31 10.96
C ARG A 154 16.55 2.00 11.72
N ALA A 155 15.49 1.84 12.52
CA ALA A 155 15.23 0.61 13.26
C ALA A 155 15.01 -0.59 12.32
N LEU A 156 14.28 -0.40 11.22
CA LEU A 156 14.07 -1.46 10.22
C LEU A 156 15.36 -1.85 9.49
N PHE A 157 16.24 -0.88 9.19
CA PHE A 157 17.55 -1.18 8.59
C PHE A 157 18.46 -1.94 9.56
N ALA A 158 18.52 -1.51 10.82
CA ALA A 158 19.28 -2.22 11.84
C ALA A 158 18.76 -3.64 12.06
N ALA A 159 17.43 -3.84 12.08
CA ALA A 159 16.84 -5.17 12.19
C ALA A 159 17.18 -6.06 10.98
N ARG A 160 17.20 -5.50 9.76
CA ARG A 160 17.62 -6.23 8.55
C ARG A 160 19.09 -6.63 8.61
N GLU A 161 19.97 -5.74 9.07
CA GLU A 161 21.40 -6.03 9.23
C GLU A 161 21.64 -7.12 10.28
N ALA A 162 20.94 -7.05 11.42
CA ALA A 162 21.03 -8.07 12.47
C ALA A 162 20.47 -9.44 12.04
N ALA A 163 19.46 -9.45 11.16
CA ALA A 163 18.87 -10.69 10.64
C ALA A 163 19.71 -11.35 9.54
N ASN A 164 20.56 -10.58 8.87
CA ASN A 164 21.52 -11.06 7.86
C ASN A 164 22.94 -10.67 8.30
N PRO A 165 23.45 -11.23 9.42
CA PRO A 165 24.79 -10.90 9.87
C PRO A 165 25.78 -11.31 8.78
N ASP A 166 26.75 -10.43 8.51
CA ASP A 166 27.87 -10.77 7.65
C ASP A 166 28.58 -11.99 8.27
N PRO A 167 28.78 -13.11 7.56
CA PRO A 167 29.47 -14.28 8.12
C PRO A 167 30.87 -13.97 8.66
N ALA A 168 31.46 -12.82 8.32
CA ALA A 168 32.72 -12.34 8.89
C ALA A 168 32.60 -11.73 10.31
N THR A 169 31.38 -11.58 10.85
CA THR A 169 31.12 -11.03 12.19
C THR A 169 30.63 -12.07 13.19
N ASP A 170 30.63 -13.35 12.83
CA ASP A 170 30.43 -14.44 13.78
C ASP A 170 31.69 -14.50 14.66
N PRO A 171 31.62 -14.16 15.96
CA PRO A 171 32.74 -14.41 16.85
C PRO A 171 32.87 -15.92 16.94
N ASP A 172 33.97 -16.42 16.37
CA ASP A 172 34.47 -17.79 16.40
C ASP A 172 33.85 -18.59 17.57
N PRO A 173 33.14 -19.71 17.34
CA PRO A 173 32.66 -20.53 18.43
C PRO A 173 33.86 -20.94 19.27
N ASP A 174 33.84 -20.52 20.52
CA ASP A 174 34.86 -20.77 21.54
C ASP A 174 35.52 -22.16 21.35
N PRO A 175 36.83 -22.24 21.05
CA PRO A 175 37.49 -23.51 20.82
C PRO A 175 37.72 -24.32 22.11
N GLY A 176 37.11 -23.95 23.25
CA GLY A 176 37.09 -24.85 24.40
C GLY A 176 36.21 -24.42 25.57
N ALA A 177 35.03 -25.06 25.70
CA ALA A 177 34.38 -25.37 26.98
C ALA A 177 33.42 -26.56 26.83
#